data_AF-A0A371CGL0-F1
#
_entry.id   AF-A0A371CGL0-F1
#
_cell.length_a   1.000
_cell.length_b   1.000
_cell.length_c   1.000
_cell.angle_alpha   90.00
_cell.angle_beta   90.00
_cell.angle_gamma   90.00
#
_symmetry.space_group_name_H-M   'P 1'
#
loop_
_entity.id
_entity.type
_entity.pdbx_description
1 polymer ?
#
loop_
_entity_poly.entity_id
_entity_poly.type
_entity_poly.pdbx_seq_one_letter_code
_entity_poly.pdbx_strand_id
1 'polypeptide(L)'
;DDDEGFVDEREQMGDEEWADLEESILPVKLVLMKIHTLTYKIINSSTILLPAWHEVVKKCGLEPRVLPRNIQTHWNSTFNMLEVALEYQLAIKAITASKKYDLREYKLDEEEWQIAEQLHTVMK
;
A
#
# COMPACT_ATOMS: atom_id res chain seq x y z
N ASP A 1 -38.32 -14.33 12.28
CA ASP A 1 -37.38 -15.46 12.27
C ASP A 1 -36.92 -15.68 10.85
N ASP A 2 -35.82 -15.02 10.51
CA ASP A 2 -34.97 -15.37 9.38
C ASP A 2 -33.54 -15.09 9.86
N ASP A 3 -33.11 -15.95 10.77
CA ASP A 3 -31.76 -16.00 11.32
C ASP A 3 -30.97 -16.88 10.33
N GLU A 4 -30.72 -16.34 9.14
CA GLU A 4 -29.69 -16.86 8.25
C GLU A 4 -28.37 -16.62 8.97
N GLY A 5 -27.99 -17.59 9.81
CA GLY A 5 -26.73 -17.60 10.54
C GLY A 5 -25.62 -17.39 9.53
N PHE A 6 -25.00 -16.22 9.58
CA PHE A 6 -23.74 -15.96 8.92
C PHE A 6 -22.75 -16.99 9.47
N VAL A 7 -22.59 -18.08 8.72
CA VAL A 7 -21.54 -19.04 9.02
C VAL A 7 -20.26 -18.32 8.66
N ASP A 8 -19.45 -17.98 9.66
CA ASP A 8 -18.11 -17.50 9.39
C ASP A 8 -17.39 -18.69 8.75
N GLU A 9 -17.27 -18.68 7.42
CA GLU A 9 -16.52 -19.68 6.63
C GLU A 9 -15.11 -19.86 7.19
N ARG A 10 -14.65 -18.86 7.97
CA ARG A 10 -13.37 -18.90 8.64
C ARG A 10 -13.29 -19.88 9.82
N GLU A 11 -14.39 -20.15 10.50
CA GLU A 11 -14.44 -21.16 11.58
C GLU A 11 -14.44 -22.60 11.03
N GLN A 12 -14.68 -22.79 9.72
CA GLN A 12 -14.72 -24.10 9.07
C GLN A 12 -13.41 -24.54 8.42
N MET A 13 -12.49 -23.61 8.19
CA MET A 13 -11.19 -23.89 7.59
C MET A 13 -10.24 -24.46 8.65
N GLY A 14 -9.58 -25.59 8.34
CA GLY A 14 -8.67 -26.25 9.28
C GLY A 14 -7.39 -25.44 9.52
N ASP A 15 -6.71 -25.66 10.64
CA ASP A 15 -5.48 -24.92 11.01
C ASP A 15 -4.39 -24.96 9.93
N GLU A 16 -4.31 -26.05 9.15
CA GLU A 16 -3.36 -26.24 8.04
C GLU A 16 -3.74 -25.40 6.81
N GLU A 17 -5.01 -25.43 6.41
CA GLU A 17 -5.53 -24.61 5.29
C GLU A 17 -5.42 -23.11 5.61
N TRP A 18 -5.55 -22.75 6.90
CA TRP A 18 -5.32 -21.41 7.39
C TRP A 18 -3.87 -20.96 7.28
N ALA A 19 -2.93 -21.82 7.67
CA ALA A 19 -1.52 -21.52 7.58
C ALA A 19 -1.09 -21.31 6.12
N ASP A 20 -1.58 -22.16 5.22
CA ASP A 20 -1.33 -22.04 3.78
C ASP A 20 -1.93 -20.75 3.20
N LEU A 21 -3.16 -20.40 3.62
CA LEU A 21 -3.78 -19.14 3.21
C LEU A 21 -2.99 -17.94 3.75
N GLU A 22 -2.62 -17.95 5.03
CA GLU A 22 -1.81 -16.89 5.65
C GLU A 22 -0.50 -16.72 4.87
N GLU A 23 0.21 -17.81 4.58
CA GLU A 23 1.44 -17.80 3.79
C GLU A 23 1.23 -17.20 2.40
N SER A 24 0.13 -17.58 1.72
CA SER A 24 -0.19 -17.04 0.39
C SER A 24 -0.52 -15.54 0.38
N ILE A 25 -1.12 -15.01 1.46
CA ILE A 25 -1.50 -13.58 1.57
C ILE A 25 -0.41 -12.70 2.19
N LEU A 26 0.61 -13.29 2.83
CA LEU A 26 1.72 -12.54 3.44
C LEU A 26 2.37 -11.54 2.45
N PRO A 27 2.68 -11.89 1.19
CA PRO A 27 3.26 -10.94 0.25
C PRO A 27 2.35 -9.72 0.01
N VAL A 28 1.04 -9.94 -0.13
CA VAL A 28 0.04 -8.88 -0.32
C VAL A 28 -0.01 -7.95 0.91
N LYS A 29 -0.03 -8.53 2.12
CA LYS A 29 -0.01 -7.77 3.38
C LYS A 29 1.26 -6.91 3.50
N LEU A 30 2.42 -7.45 3.12
CA LEU A 30 3.70 -6.73 3.17
C LEU A 30 3.75 -5.55 2.20
N VAL A 31 3.29 -5.73 0.96
CA VAL A 31 3.20 -4.66 -0.03
C VAL A 31 2.32 -3.50 0.47
N LEU A 32 1.13 -3.83 0.97
CA LEU A 32 0.22 -2.83 1.54
C LEU A 32 0.84 -2.11 2.74
N MET A 33 1.52 -2.85 3.62
CA MET A 33 2.19 -2.29 4.80
C MET A 33 3.30 -1.31 4.41
N LYS A 34 4.11 -1.64 3.39
CA LYS A 34 5.16 -0.75 2.87
C LYS A 34 4.58 0.54 2.31
N ILE A 35 3.57 0.46 1.43
CA ILE A 35 2.93 1.64 0.81
C ILE A 35 2.27 2.51 1.88
N HIS A 36 1.56 1.88 2.82
CA HIS A 36 0.89 2.58 3.92
C HIS A 36 1.89 3.32 4.82
N THR A 37 2.96 2.64 5.23
CA THR A 37 3.96 3.22 6.13
C THR A 37 4.74 4.34 5.44
N LEU A 38 5.08 4.17 4.16
CA LEU A 38 5.71 5.21 3.34
C LEU A 38 4.83 6.46 3.28
N THR A 39 3.55 6.29 2.96
CA THR A 39 2.58 7.39 2.88
C THR A 39 2.45 8.11 4.22
N TYR A 40 2.33 7.36 5.31
CA TYR A 40 2.28 7.91 6.66
C TYR A 40 3.54 8.71 7.02
N LYS A 41 4.75 8.20 6.71
CA LYS A 41 6.01 8.90 6.96
C LYS A 41 6.09 10.21 6.16
N ILE A 42 5.72 10.20 4.87
CA ILE A 42 5.74 11.39 4.02
C ILE A 42 4.78 12.47 4.53
N ILE A 43 3.53 12.12 4.81
CA ILE A 43 2.51 13.07 5.25
C ILE A 43 2.87 13.71 6.60
N ASN A 44 3.39 12.92 7.55
CA ASN A 44 3.67 13.42 8.89
C ASN A 44 5.02 14.14 9.02
N SER A 45 5.89 14.08 8.01
CA SER A 45 7.15 14.83 7.99
C SER A 45 7.02 16.07 7.11
N SER A 46 6.28 17.06 7.62
CA SER A 46 5.92 18.29 6.92
C SER A 46 7.12 19.16 6.50
N THR A 47 8.26 19.04 7.19
CA THR A 47 9.44 19.87 6.97
C THR A 47 10.55 19.20 6.16
N ILE A 48 10.57 17.87 6.07
CA ILE A 48 11.68 17.13 5.43
C ILE A 48 11.18 16.25 4.29
N LEU A 49 10.29 15.29 4.56
CA LEU A 49 9.87 14.33 3.53
C LEU A 49 8.79 14.90 2.62
N LEU A 50 7.84 15.67 3.14
CA LEU A 50 6.77 16.24 2.31
C LEU A 50 7.31 17.23 1.25
N PRO A 51 8.23 18.16 1.58
CA PRO A 51 8.86 19.00 0.55
C PRO A 51 9.69 18.18 -0.44
N ALA A 52 10.42 17.17 0.06
CA ALA A 52 11.21 16.28 -0.81
C ALA A 52 10.33 15.49 -1.78
N TRP A 53 9.17 15.02 -1.33
CA TRP A 53 8.16 14.36 -2.15
C TRP A 53 7.69 15.28 -3.27
N HIS A 54 7.27 16.51 -2.97
CA HIS A 54 6.84 17.46 -4.00
C HIS A 54 7.93 17.73 -5.05
N GLU A 55 9.19 17.87 -4.62
CA GLU A 55 10.32 18.04 -5.53
C GLU A 55 10.54 16.81 -6.43
N VAL A 56 10.42 15.60 -5.88
CA VAL A 56 10.53 14.35 -6.66
C VAL A 56 9.38 14.22 -7.65
N VAL A 57 8.14 14.44 -7.22
CA VAL A 57 6.94 14.42 -8.08
C VAL A 57 7.09 15.39 -9.25
N LYS A 58 7.51 16.62 -8.97
CA LYS A 58 7.78 17.64 -9.99
C LYS A 58 8.88 17.21 -10.97
N LYS A 59 9.97 16.62 -10.48
CA LYS A 59 11.06 16.10 -11.34
C LYS A 59 10.60 14.95 -12.24
N CYS A 60 9.65 14.15 -11.76
CA CYS A 60 9.02 13.09 -12.55
C CYS A 60 7.98 13.62 -13.56
N GLY A 61 7.70 14.93 -13.58
CA GLY A 61 6.71 15.53 -14.48
C GLY A 61 5.26 15.18 -14.11
N LEU A 62 5.02 14.71 -12.88
CA LEU A 62 3.70 14.33 -12.39
C LEU A 62 2.99 15.52 -11.74
N GLU A 63 1.66 15.46 -11.69
CA GLU A 63 0.87 16.48 -11.00
C GLU A 63 1.21 16.50 -9.50
N PRO A 64 1.42 17.69 -8.88
CA PRO A 64 1.65 17.81 -7.45
C PRO A 64 0.49 17.26 -6.60
N ARG A 65 0.58 15.98 -6.24
CA ARG A 65 -0.37 15.27 -5.39
C ARG A 65 0.38 14.52 -4.29
N VAL A 66 -0.24 14.40 -3.13
CA VAL A 66 0.26 13.58 -2.02
C VAL A 66 -0.45 12.24 -2.02
N LEU A 67 0.26 11.17 -1.67
CA LEU A 67 -0.32 9.84 -1.50
C LEU A 67 -1.47 9.89 -0.47
N PRO A 68 -2.66 9.32 -0.76
CA PRO A 68 -3.76 9.28 0.19
C PRO A 68 -3.41 8.39 1.38
N ARG A 69 -3.67 8.86 2.60
CA ARG A 69 -3.53 8.03 3.79
C ARG A 69 -4.63 6.95 3.80
N ASN A 70 -4.26 5.72 4.14
CA ASN A 70 -5.25 4.68 4.45
C ASN A 70 -5.98 5.03 5.77
N ILE A 71 -7.31 5.04 5.75
CA ILE A 71 -8.17 5.41 6.88
C ILE A 71 -9.10 4.24 7.18
N GLN A 72 -8.94 3.62 8.35
CA GLN A 72 -9.68 2.41 8.72
C GLN A 72 -11.21 2.55 8.65
N THR A 73 -11.74 3.76 8.88
CA THR A 73 -13.18 4.03 8.85
C THR A 73 -13.73 4.34 7.46
N HIS A 74 -12.89 4.36 6.42
CA HIS A 74 -13.30 4.70 5.06
C HIS A 74 -13.10 3.52 4.12
N TRP A 75 -14.19 2.90 3.67
CA TRP A 75 -14.17 1.59 2.99
C TRP A 75 -13.30 1.51 1.73
N ASN A 76 -13.05 2.63 1.06
CA ASN A 76 -12.25 2.68 -0.17
C ASN A 76 -10.83 3.24 0.03
N SER A 77 -10.38 3.49 1.27
CA SER A 77 -9.08 4.17 1.46
C SER A 77 -7.87 3.32 1.06
N THR A 78 -7.95 1.99 1.21
CA THR A 78 -6.87 1.09 0.78
C THR A 78 -6.78 1.07 -0.75
N PHE A 79 -7.93 0.96 -1.43
CA PHE A 79 -8.00 1.05 -2.89
C PHE A 79 -7.45 2.40 -3.40
N ASN A 80 -7.94 3.52 -2.87
CA ASN A 80 -7.49 4.86 -3.28
C ASN A 80 -5.98 5.07 -3.03
N MET A 81 -5.45 4.57 -1.91
CA MET A 81 -4.01 4.64 -1.63
C MET A 81 -3.21 3.85 -2.68
N LEU A 82 -3.69 2.65 -3.03
CA LEU A 82 -3.03 1.76 -3.99
C LEU A 82 -3.07 2.35 -5.41
N GLU A 83 -4.22 2.87 -5.83
CA GLU A 83 -4.39 3.54 -7.13
C GLU A 83 -3.37 4.67 -7.31
N VAL A 84 -3.27 5.58 -6.34
CA VAL A 84 -2.29 6.68 -6.40
C VAL A 84 -0.86 6.19 -6.26
N ALA A 85 -0.61 5.13 -5.49
CA ALA A 85 0.73 4.56 -5.39
C ALA A 85 1.21 3.99 -6.74
N LEU A 86 0.31 3.38 -7.52
CA LEU A 86 0.60 2.88 -8.87
C LEU A 86 0.81 4.05 -9.86
N GLU A 87 -0.05 5.07 -9.83
CA GLU A 87 0.11 6.28 -10.65
C GLU A 87 1.46 6.98 -10.39
N TYR A 88 1.90 7.01 -9.13
CA TYR A 88 3.11 7.70 -8.67
C TYR A 88 4.31 6.75 -8.46
N GLN A 89 4.28 5.55 -9.06
CA GLN A 89 5.33 4.53 -8.91
C GLN A 89 6.73 5.09 -9.17
N LEU A 90 6.91 5.93 -10.20
CA LEU A 90 8.20 6.53 -10.54
C LEU A 90 8.71 7.45 -9.43
N ALA A 91 7.84 8.26 -8.83
CA ALA A 91 8.17 9.15 -7.73
C ALA A 91 8.49 8.36 -6.46
N ILE A 92 7.74 7.28 -6.18
CA ILE A 92 8.00 6.37 -5.06
C ILE A 92 9.37 5.69 -5.22
N LYS A 93 9.68 5.14 -6.40
CA LYS A 93 10.99 4.55 -6.72
C LYS A 93 12.12 5.58 -6.50
N ALA A 94 11.93 6.83 -6.92
CA ALA A 94 12.92 7.88 -6.76
C ALA A 94 13.15 8.33 -5.30
N ILE A 95 12.09 8.55 -4.52
CA ILE A 95 12.23 9.01 -3.13
C ILE A 95 12.80 7.91 -2.22
N THR A 96 12.42 6.66 -2.43
CA THR A 96 12.91 5.50 -1.66
C THR A 96 14.34 5.09 -2.04
N ALA A 97 14.79 5.41 -3.27
CA ALA A 97 16.18 5.21 -3.68
C ALA A 97 17.15 6.21 -3.02
N SER A 98 16.65 7.35 -2.53
CA SER A 98 17.48 8.36 -1.88
C SER A 98 17.94 7.91 -0.50
N LYS A 99 19.27 7.84 -0.30
CA LYS A 99 19.89 7.53 0.99
C LYS A 99 19.63 8.60 2.07
N LYS A 100 19.12 9.78 1.68
CA LYS A 100 18.95 10.93 2.58
C LYS A 100 17.78 10.79 3.55
N TYR A 101 16.76 9.99 3.21
CA TYR A 101 15.45 10.06 3.85
C TYR A 101 15.09 8.83 4.70
N ASP A 102 16.00 7.85 4.78
CA ASP A 102 15.78 6.58 5.50
C ASP A 102 14.44 5.89 5.12
N LEU A 103 14.14 5.88 3.81
CA LEU A 103 12.94 5.26 3.24
C LEU A 103 13.24 3.98 2.46
N ARG A 104 14.48 3.50 2.51
CA ARG A 104 14.95 2.38 1.68
C ARG A 104 14.30 1.05 2.08
N GLU A 105 13.92 0.90 3.35
CA GLU A 105 13.18 -0.26 3.86
C GLU A 105 11.78 -0.42 3.21
N TYR A 106 11.18 0.68 2.74
CA TYR A 106 9.87 0.67 2.05
C TYR A 106 10.01 0.69 0.54
N LYS A 107 11.21 0.43 0.01
CA LYS A 107 11.36 0.23 -1.42
C LYS A 107 10.60 -1.03 -1.81
N LEU A 108 9.74 -0.88 -2.82
CA LEU A 108 9.11 -2.00 -3.50
C LEU A 108 10.01 -2.48 -4.64
N ASP A 109 10.27 -3.78 -4.69
CA ASP A 109 10.87 -4.42 -5.86
C ASP A 109 9.83 -4.66 -6.98
N GLU A 110 10.26 -5.22 -8.11
CA GLU A 110 9.39 -5.38 -9.26
C GLU A 110 8.29 -6.44 -9.03
N GLU A 111 8.56 -7.47 -8.24
CA GLU A 111 7.56 -8.49 -7.88
C GLU A 111 6.50 -7.89 -6.95
N GLU A 112 6.92 -7.08 -5.99
CA GLU A 112 6.05 -6.33 -5.09
C GLU A 112 5.16 -5.33 -5.84
N TRP A 113 5.68 -4.69 -6.89
CA TRP A 113 4.86 -3.84 -7.78
C TRP A 113 3.84 -4.66 -8.57
N GLN A 114 4.20 -5.84 -9.06
CA GLN A 114 3.25 -6.74 -9.74
C GLN A 114 2.13 -7.19 -8.80
N ILE A 115 2.47 -7.51 -7.54
CA ILE A 115 1.47 -7.85 -6.51
C ILE A 115 0.54 -6.65 -6.26
N ALA A 116 1.07 -5.44 -6.20
CA ALA A 116 0.27 -4.22 -6.04
C ALA A 116 -0.72 -4.03 -7.21
N GLU A 117 -0.30 -4.27 -8.45
CA GLU A 117 -1.15 -4.19 -9.64
C GLU A 117 -2.24 -5.28 -9.66
N GLN A 118 -1.88 -6.51 -9.30
CA GLN A 118 -2.83 -7.62 -9.18
C GLN A 118 -3.89 -7.33 -8.12
N LEU A 119 -3.47 -6.88 -6.94
CA LEU A 119 -4.39 -6.51 -5.86
C LEU A 119 -5.32 -5.37 -6.29
N HIS A 120 -4.78 -4.33 -6.93
CA HIS A 120 -5.58 -3.22 -7.44
C HIS A 120 -6.65 -3.68 -8.45
N THR A 121 -6.30 -4.66 -9.29
CA THR A 121 -7.24 -5.24 -10.26
C THR A 121 -8.34 -6.05 -9.59
N VAL A 122 -8.03 -6.79 -8.52
CA VAL A 122 -9.02 -7.58 -7.75
C VAL A 122 -9.96 -6.69 -6.93
N MET A 123 -9.48 -5.54 -6.47
CA MET A 123 -10.27 -4.60 -5.66
C MET A 123 -11.18 -3.67 -6.50
N LYS A 124 -11.08 -3.71 -7.84
CA LYS A 124 -11.85 -2.88 -8.77
C LYS A 124 -13.18 -3.52 -9.13
#